data_AF-A0A969XR54-F1
#
_entry.id   AF-A0A969XR54-F1
#
_cell.length_a   1.000
_cell.length_b   1.000
_cell.length_c   1.000
_cell.angle_alpha   90.00
_cell.angle_beta   90.00
_cell.angle_gamma   90.00
#
_symmetry.space_group_name_H-M   'P 1'
#
loop_
_entity.id
_entity.type
_entity.pdbx_description
1 polymer ?
#
loop_
_entity_poly.entity_id
_entity_poly.type
_entity_poly.pdbx_seq_one_letter_code
_entity_poly.pdbx_strand_id
1 'polypeptide(L)'
;ALRQMGIAEPRMAVSGLNPHSGEGGLFGTEDDEEIAPAIEAGRAEGMNIYPIPMPPDTVFYRMAHRKEFDAVVAMYHDQGHIPTKVLGFAEGVNVTLGLPIIRTSVDHGTVFGKAGKGTADETSLKRAIEVAVQMATGSRR
;
A
#
# COMPACT_ATOMS: atom_id res chain seq x y z
N ALA A 1 -11.09 0.28 2.28
CA ALA A 1 -9.89 0.70 3.03
C ALA A 1 -9.71 2.21 3.05
N LEU A 2 -9.27 2.85 1.96
CA LEU A 2 -8.92 4.29 1.97
C LEU A 2 -10.10 5.20 2.35
N ARG A 3 -11.31 4.91 1.85
CA ARG A 3 -12.54 5.58 2.29
C ARG A 3 -12.84 5.40 3.77
N GLN A 4 -12.63 4.19 4.31
CA GLN A 4 -12.76 3.93 5.75
C GLN A 4 -11.70 4.69 6.55
N MET A 5 -10.53 4.94 5.97
CA MET A 5 -9.48 5.79 6.56
C MET A 5 -9.77 7.31 6.39
N GLY A 6 -10.95 7.70 5.93
CA GLY A 6 -11.36 9.10 5.79
C GLY A 6 -10.92 9.78 4.49
N ILE A 7 -10.45 9.04 3.48
CA ILE A 7 -10.12 9.57 2.16
C ILE A 7 -11.34 9.42 1.25
N ALA A 8 -12.13 10.50 1.12
CA ALA A 8 -13.38 10.48 0.36
C ALA A 8 -13.19 10.06 -1.11
N GLU A 9 -12.18 10.63 -1.76
CA GLU A 9 -11.84 10.41 -3.16
C GLU A 9 -10.39 9.90 -3.29
N PRO A 10 -10.14 8.59 -3.07
CA PRO A 10 -8.79 8.06 -3.06
C PRO A 10 -8.16 8.06 -4.44
N ARG A 11 -6.97 8.66 -4.55
CA ARG A 11 -6.12 8.63 -5.75
C ARG A 11 -5.18 7.43 -5.65
N MET A 12 -5.25 6.53 -6.60
CA MET A 12 -4.46 5.30 -6.60
C MET A 12 -3.50 5.28 -7.79
N ALA A 13 -2.37 4.59 -7.64
CA ALA A 13 -1.53 4.19 -8.75
C ALA A 13 -1.29 2.68 -8.70
N VAL A 14 -1.01 2.09 -9.85
CA VAL A 14 -0.66 0.67 -9.98
C VAL A 14 0.77 0.62 -10.50
N SER A 15 1.65 -0.07 -9.80
CA SER A 15 3.02 -0.31 -10.26
C SER A 15 3.00 -1.26 -11.45
N GLY A 16 3.94 -1.09 -12.37
CA GLY A 16 4.22 -2.15 -13.34
C GLY A 16 4.78 -3.41 -12.67
N LEU A 17 4.69 -4.55 -13.35
CA LEU A 17 5.37 -5.79 -13.00
C LEU A 17 6.84 -5.69 -13.39
N ASN A 18 7.12 -5.28 -14.63
CA ASN A 18 8.47 -5.25 -15.16
C ASN A 18 9.19 -3.95 -14.80
N PRO A 19 10.54 -3.94 -14.83
CA PRO A 19 11.30 -2.71 -14.79
C PRO A 19 10.80 -1.72 -15.84
N HIS A 20 10.71 -0.44 -15.49
CA HIS A 20 10.21 0.59 -16.41
C HIS A 20 8.81 0.32 -16.98
N SER A 21 8.01 -0.53 -16.32
CA SER A 21 6.69 -0.94 -16.80
C SER A 21 6.74 -1.50 -18.23
N GLY A 22 7.73 -2.36 -18.50
CA GLY A 22 7.87 -3.06 -19.77
C GLY A 22 8.66 -2.29 -20.83
N GLU A 23 8.85 -0.97 -20.67
CA GLU A 23 9.58 -0.10 -21.62
C GLU A 23 9.09 -0.33 -23.08
N GLY A 24 7.77 -0.28 -23.27
CA GLY A 24 7.13 -0.52 -24.56
C GLY A 24 7.32 -1.94 -25.11
N GLY A 25 7.38 -2.93 -24.22
CA GLY A 25 7.57 -4.34 -24.55
C GLY A 25 9.02 -4.83 -24.54
N LEU A 26 10.01 -3.95 -24.37
CA LEU A 26 11.43 -4.33 -24.33
C LEU A 26 11.80 -5.17 -23.09
N PHE A 27 11.10 -4.98 -21.97
CA PHE A 27 11.36 -5.66 -20.70
C PHE A 27 10.23 -6.61 -20.26
N GLY A 28 9.36 -7.00 -21.19
CA GLY A 28 8.16 -7.81 -20.91
C GLY A 28 6.89 -7.10 -21.37
N THR A 29 5.82 -7.87 -21.56
CA THR A 29 4.55 -7.38 -22.13
C THR A 29 3.40 -7.38 -21.13
N GLU A 30 3.59 -7.97 -19.94
CA GLU A 30 2.54 -8.12 -18.93
C GLU A 30 1.95 -6.78 -18.47
N ASP A 31 2.75 -5.72 -18.47
CA ASP A 31 2.30 -4.36 -18.14
C ASP A 31 1.24 -3.84 -19.12
N ASP A 32 1.46 -4.07 -20.42
CA ASP A 32 0.58 -3.61 -21.49
C ASP A 32 -0.58 -4.59 -21.73
N GLU A 33 -0.33 -5.89 -21.61
CA GLU A 33 -1.31 -6.95 -21.94
C GLU A 33 -2.26 -7.26 -20.78
N GLU A 34 -1.84 -7.04 -19.53
CA GLU A 34 -2.64 -7.43 -18.34
C GLU A 34 -2.92 -6.24 -17.42
N ILE A 35 -1.88 -5.48 -17.04
CA ILE A 35 -2.02 -4.44 -16.02
C ILE A 35 -2.76 -3.20 -16.57
N ALA A 36 -2.39 -2.71 -17.76
CA ALA A 36 -3.05 -1.56 -18.37
C ALA A 36 -4.56 -1.80 -18.60
N PRO A 37 -5.00 -2.96 -19.14
CA PRO A 37 -6.42 -3.29 -19.23
C PRO A 37 -7.13 -3.33 -17.86
N ALA A 38 -6.49 -3.86 -16.82
CA ALA A 38 -7.06 -3.88 -15.47
C ALA A 38 -7.22 -2.46 -14.88
N ILE A 39 -6.26 -1.56 -15.15
CA ILE A 39 -6.37 -0.14 -14.78
C ILE A 39 -7.56 0.50 -15.49
N GLU A 40 -7.71 0.29 -16.79
CA GLU A 40 -8.83 0.85 -17.57
C GLU A 40 -10.18 0.30 -17.10
N ALA A 41 -10.27 -1.00 -16.80
CA ALA A 41 -11.47 -1.59 -16.23
C ALA A 41 -11.84 -0.95 -14.88
N GLY A 42 -10.87 -0.79 -13.97
CA GLY A 42 -11.11 -0.13 -12.68
C GLY A 42 -11.52 1.34 -12.83
N ARG A 43 -10.93 2.06 -13.81
CA ARG A 43 -11.31 3.45 -14.13
C ARG A 43 -12.73 3.53 -14.70
N ALA A 44 -13.13 2.58 -15.54
CA ALA A 44 -14.49 2.50 -16.08
C ALA A 44 -15.54 2.27 -14.96
N GLU A 45 -15.15 1.63 -13.86
CA GLU A 45 -15.96 1.50 -12.64
C GLU A 45 -15.97 2.77 -11.77
N GLY A 46 -15.31 3.86 -12.20
CA GLY A 46 -15.26 5.13 -11.50
C GLY A 46 -14.16 5.22 -10.43
N MET A 47 -13.18 4.32 -10.43
CA MET A 47 -12.03 4.42 -9.53
C MET A 47 -11.04 5.47 -10.04
N ASN A 48 -10.53 6.31 -9.14
CA ASN A 48 -9.52 7.32 -9.47
C ASN A 48 -8.11 6.69 -9.45
N ILE A 49 -7.79 5.96 -10.52
CA ILE A 49 -6.50 5.28 -10.72
C ILE A 49 -5.67 6.05 -11.75
N TYR A 50 -4.37 6.23 -11.55
CA TYR A 50 -3.48 6.82 -12.56
C TYR A 50 -3.57 6.02 -13.88
N PRO A 51 -3.66 6.67 -15.06
CA PRO A 51 -4.11 5.99 -16.28
C PRO A 51 -3.21 4.87 -16.83
N ILE A 52 -1.95 4.78 -16.41
CA ILE A 52 -0.98 3.80 -16.93
C ILE A 52 -0.26 3.09 -15.78
N PRO A 53 0.26 1.87 -15.99
CA PRO A 53 1.17 1.25 -15.04
C PRO A 53 2.38 2.17 -14.84
N MET A 54 2.73 2.36 -13.59
CA MET A 54 3.79 3.27 -13.18
C MET A 54 5.11 2.53 -12.96
N PRO A 55 6.26 3.05 -13.42
CA PRO A 55 7.55 2.43 -13.17
C PRO A 55 7.78 2.19 -11.66
N PRO A 56 8.12 0.97 -11.23
CA PRO A 56 8.20 0.61 -9.82
C PRO A 56 9.19 1.45 -9.00
N ASP A 57 10.26 1.93 -9.64
CA ASP A 57 11.29 2.77 -9.05
C ASP A 57 10.82 4.21 -8.79
N THR A 58 9.84 4.71 -9.55
CA THR A 58 9.35 6.10 -9.45
C THR A 58 8.05 6.24 -8.66
N VAL A 59 7.19 5.22 -8.69
CA VAL A 59 5.81 5.31 -8.15
C VAL A 59 5.79 5.62 -6.65
N PHE A 60 6.66 4.97 -5.86
CA PHE A 60 6.72 5.19 -4.42
C PHE A 60 7.34 6.54 -4.05
N TYR A 61 8.30 7.03 -4.84
CA TYR A 61 8.82 8.38 -4.68
C TYR A 61 7.72 9.44 -4.92
N ARG A 62 6.95 9.30 -6.01
CA ARG A 62 5.82 10.19 -6.33
C ARG A 62 4.74 10.14 -5.24
N MET A 63 4.42 8.97 -4.71
CA MET A 63 3.51 8.83 -3.57
C MET A 63 4.06 9.53 -2.32
N ALA A 64 5.28 9.19 -1.90
CA ALA A 64 5.83 9.62 -0.61
C ALA A 64 6.22 11.11 -0.58
N HIS A 65 6.83 11.62 -1.66
CA HIS A 65 7.42 12.96 -1.70
C HIS A 65 6.56 13.97 -2.45
N ARG A 66 5.88 13.56 -3.53
CA ARG A 66 5.02 14.46 -4.31
C ARG A 66 3.54 14.40 -3.90
N LYS A 67 3.16 13.44 -3.05
CA LYS A 67 1.78 13.27 -2.54
C LYS A 67 0.73 13.16 -3.66
N GLU A 68 1.14 12.61 -4.80
CA GLU A 68 0.28 12.46 -5.99
C GLU A 68 -0.75 11.35 -5.80
N PHE A 69 -0.42 10.34 -5.00
CA PHE A 69 -1.26 9.16 -4.75
C PHE A 69 -1.46 8.96 -3.25
N ASP A 70 -2.62 8.42 -2.90
CA ASP A 70 -2.98 8.02 -1.53
C ASP A 70 -2.69 6.53 -1.30
N ALA A 71 -2.62 5.72 -2.36
CA ALA A 71 -2.15 4.33 -2.30
C ALA A 71 -1.49 3.89 -3.62
N VAL A 72 -0.62 2.89 -3.51
CA VAL A 72 0.00 2.20 -4.64
C VAL A 72 -0.29 0.70 -4.53
N VAL A 73 -0.76 0.09 -5.61
CA VAL A 73 -0.84 -1.37 -5.75
C VAL A 73 0.48 -1.86 -6.33
N ALA A 74 1.26 -2.58 -5.53
CA ALA A 74 2.47 -3.26 -5.97
C ALA A 74 2.12 -4.65 -6.53
N MET A 75 2.87 -5.12 -7.52
CA MET A 75 2.65 -6.42 -8.16
C MET A 75 3.15 -7.59 -7.30
N TYR A 76 4.20 -7.37 -6.51
CA TYR A 76 4.76 -8.41 -5.64
C TYR A 76 5.31 -7.83 -4.33
N HIS A 77 5.55 -8.73 -3.37
CA HIS A 77 5.86 -8.40 -1.97
C HIS A 77 7.01 -7.39 -1.84
N ASP A 78 8.20 -7.73 -2.34
CA ASP A 78 9.38 -6.89 -2.13
C ASP A 78 9.29 -5.54 -2.85
N GLN A 79 8.55 -5.48 -3.97
CA GLN A 79 8.31 -4.24 -4.70
C GLN A 79 7.64 -3.17 -3.82
N GLY A 80 6.69 -3.57 -2.97
CA GLY A 80 5.99 -2.66 -2.06
C GLY A 80 6.62 -2.57 -0.66
N HIS A 81 7.13 -3.69 -0.14
CA HIS A 81 7.65 -3.73 1.23
C HIS A 81 8.99 -3.02 1.39
N ILE A 82 9.90 -3.10 0.42
CA ILE A 82 11.19 -2.39 0.45
C ILE A 82 10.98 -0.87 0.60
N PRO A 83 10.25 -0.18 -0.30
CA PRO A 83 10.09 1.27 -0.20
C PRO A 83 9.33 1.69 1.06
N THR A 84 8.32 0.93 1.48
CA THR A 84 7.57 1.21 2.72
C THR A 84 8.49 1.16 3.94
N LYS A 85 9.38 0.17 4.01
CA LYS A 85 10.35 0.02 5.10
C LYS A 85 11.43 1.10 5.08
N VAL A 86 11.87 1.53 3.90
CA VAL A 86 12.80 2.66 3.75
C VAL A 86 12.17 3.96 4.25
N LEU A 87 10.88 4.17 4.00
CA LEU A 87 10.17 5.38 4.41
C LEU A 87 9.76 5.40 5.89
N GLY A 88 9.55 4.25 6.53
CA GLY A 88 9.05 4.20 7.90
C GLY A 88 8.97 2.81 8.50
N PHE A 89 10.11 2.13 8.68
CA PHE A 89 10.21 0.76 9.20
C PHE A 89 9.42 0.49 10.50
N ALA A 90 9.33 1.46 11.42
CA ALA A 90 8.76 1.24 12.76
C ALA A 90 7.25 1.52 12.86
N GLU A 91 6.65 2.17 11.85
CA GLU A 91 5.25 2.64 11.93
C GLU A 91 4.31 1.92 10.96
N GLY A 92 4.81 0.94 10.21
CA GLY A 92 4.00 0.11 9.33
C GLY A 92 2.89 -0.62 10.10
N VAL A 93 1.68 -0.59 9.53
CA VAL A 93 0.52 -1.36 10.02
C VAL A 93 0.05 -2.25 8.89
N ASN A 94 -0.08 -3.55 9.17
CA ASN A 94 -0.68 -4.48 8.22
C ASN A 94 -2.20 -4.42 8.35
N VAL A 95 -2.90 -4.17 7.25
CA VAL A 95 -4.36 -4.17 7.18
C VAL A 95 -4.81 -5.23 6.18
N THR A 96 -5.70 -6.13 6.61
CA THR A 96 -6.26 -7.15 5.70
C THR A 96 -7.56 -6.65 5.08
N LEU A 97 -7.58 -6.60 3.75
CA LEU A 97 -8.74 -6.17 2.98
C LEU A 97 -9.57 -7.37 2.53
N GLY A 98 -10.87 -7.15 2.28
CA GLY A 98 -11.79 -8.20 1.78
C GLY A 98 -12.49 -9.02 2.87
N LEU A 99 -12.14 -8.83 4.15
CA LEU A 99 -12.85 -9.45 5.27
C LEU A 99 -14.15 -8.69 5.60
N PRO A 100 -15.16 -9.36 6.21
CA PRO A 100 -16.37 -8.70 6.70
C PRO A 100 -16.16 -7.90 7.99
N ILE A 101 -14.92 -7.82 8.48
CA ILE A 101 -14.52 -7.12 9.70
C ILE A 101 -13.27 -6.28 9.44
N ILE A 102 -13.04 -5.26 10.27
CA ILE A 102 -11.77 -4.53 10.29
C ILE A 102 -10.72 -5.41 10.98
N ARG A 103 -9.63 -5.71 10.28
CA ARG A 103 -8.49 -6.44 10.84
C ARG A 103 -7.19 -5.71 10.53
N THR A 104 -6.55 -5.23 11.60
CA THR A 104 -5.19 -4.67 11.58
C THR A 104 -4.25 -5.60 12.35
N SER A 105 -2.94 -5.47 12.11
CA SER A 105 -1.90 -6.27 12.77
C SER A 105 -0.60 -5.48 12.85
N VAL A 106 0.20 -5.83 13.85
CA VAL A 106 1.59 -5.40 13.97
C VAL A 106 2.43 -5.87 12.78
N ASP A 107 3.52 -5.16 12.50
CA ASP A 107 4.48 -5.47 11.42
C ASP A 107 5.75 -6.20 11.91
N HIS A 108 5.74 -6.66 13.17
CA HIS A 108 6.83 -7.46 13.75
C HIS A 108 6.39 -8.89 14.07
N GLY A 109 7.38 -9.79 14.16
CA GLY A 109 7.17 -11.16 14.63
C GLY A 109 7.02 -11.26 16.16
N THR A 110 7.08 -12.47 16.69
CA THR A 110 6.86 -12.73 18.13
C THR A 110 7.98 -12.21 19.04
N VAL A 111 9.21 -12.10 18.52
CA VAL A 111 10.41 -11.65 19.26
C VAL A 111 10.50 -12.25 20.67
N PHE A 112 10.45 -13.59 20.77
CA PHE A 112 10.37 -14.33 22.04
C PHE A 112 11.38 -13.90 23.11
N GLY A 113 12.57 -13.45 22.69
CA GLY A 113 13.62 -12.95 23.59
C GLY A 113 13.21 -11.75 24.46
N LYS A 114 12.12 -11.05 24.15
CA LYS A 114 11.59 -9.92 24.93
C LYS A 114 10.41 -10.29 25.85
N ALA A 115 9.86 -11.50 25.73
CA ALA A 115 8.67 -11.91 26.48
C ALA A 115 8.93 -11.87 28.00
N GLY A 116 8.03 -11.21 28.74
CA GLY A 116 8.10 -11.08 30.21
C GLY A 116 9.20 -10.14 30.73
N LYS A 117 9.96 -9.47 29.86
CA LYS A 117 11.09 -8.60 30.27
C LYS A 117 10.75 -7.11 30.36
N GLY A 118 9.60 -6.70 29.85
CA GLY A 118 9.21 -5.28 29.79
C GLY A 118 10.03 -4.42 28.83
N THR A 119 10.76 -5.04 27.88
CA THR A 119 11.65 -4.35 26.90
C THR A 119 11.12 -4.39 25.46
N ALA A 120 9.87 -4.84 25.28
CA ALA A 120 9.18 -4.77 23.99
C ALA A 120 8.81 -3.33 23.67
N ASP A 121 8.88 -2.98 22.38
CA ASP A 121 8.39 -1.69 21.87
C ASP A 121 6.95 -1.89 21.40
N GLU A 122 6.02 -1.20 22.03
CA GLU A 122 4.58 -1.30 21.74
C GLU A 122 4.11 -0.36 20.62
N THR A 123 5.00 0.42 20.00
CA THR A 123 4.66 1.44 18.99
C THR A 123 3.83 0.86 17.85
N SER A 124 4.27 -0.26 17.24
CA SER A 124 3.53 -0.90 16.14
C SER A 124 2.13 -1.37 16.57
N LEU A 125 1.98 -1.90 17.80
CA LEU A 125 0.67 -2.30 18.32
C LEU A 125 -0.25 -1.10 18.53
N LYS A 126 0.26 -0.02 19.14
CA LYS A 126 -0.50 1.23 19.29
C LYS A 126 -0.95 1.77 17.93
N ARG A 127 -0.05 1.81 16.94
CA ARG A 127 -0.39 2.21 15.56
C ARG A 127 -1.46 1.31 14.94
N ALA A 128 -1.37 0.01 15.10
CA ALA A 128 -2.37 -0.93 14.57
C ALA A 128 -3.77 -0.68 15.17
N ILE A 129 -3.85 -0.37 16.47
CA ILE A 129 -5.10 0.00 17.14
C ILE A 129 -5.62 1.35 16.63
N GLU A 130 -4.75 2.36 16.50
CA GLU A 130 -5.12 3.68 15.98
C GLU A 130 -5.72 3.58 14.57
N VAL A 131 -5.10 2.81 13.68
CA VAL A 131 -5.61 2.59 12.32
C VAL A 131 -6.96 1.87 12.34
N ALA A 132 -7.15 0.88 13.22
CA ALA A 132 -8.44 0.20 13.35
C ALA A 132 -9.55 1.16 13.80
N VAL A 133 -9.27 2.03 14.78
CA VAL A 133 -10.21 3.07 15.24
C VAL A 133 -10.50 4.08 14.13
N GLN A 134 -9.47 4.49 13.39
CA GLN A 134 -9.61 5.38 12.24
C GLN A 134 -10.57 4.76 11.20
N MET A 135 -10.33 3.51 10.83
CA MET A 135 -11.16 2.76 9.88
C MET A 135 -12.61 2.56 10.36
N ALA A 136 -12.81 2.38 11.67
CA ALA A 136 -14.13 2.19 12.25
C ALA A 136 -14.94 3.49 12.32
N THR A 137 -14.27 4.63 12.48
CA THR A 137 -14.91 5.94 12.65
C THR A 137 -14.98 6.76 11.36
N GLY A 138 -14.24 6.38 10.31
CA GLY A 138 -14.15 7.20 9.09
C GLY A 138 -13.36 8.49 9.26
N SER A 139 -12.63 8.64 10.37
CA SER A 139 -11.93 9.88 10.71
C SER A 139 -10.66 10.04 9.88
N ARG A 140 -10.30 11.27 9.50
CA ARG A 140 -8.97 11.59 8.96
C ARG A 140 -8.13 12.21 10.09
N ARG A 141 -6.87 11.79 10.22
CA ARG A 141 -5.88 12.47 11.07
C ARG A 141 -5.45 13.80 10.46
#